data_AF-B3JED5-F1
#
_entry.id   AF-B3JED5-F1
#
_cell.length_a   1.000
_cell.length_b   1.000
_cell.length_c   1.000
_cell.angle_alpha   90.00
_cell.angle_beta   90.00
_cell.angle_gamma   90.00
#
_symmetry.space_group_name_H-M   'P 1'
#
loop_
_entity.id
_entity.type
_entity.pdbx_description
1 polymer ?
#
loop_
_entity_poly.entity_id
_entity_poly.type
_entity_poly.pdbx_seq_one_letter_code
_entity_poly.pdbx_strand_id
1 'polypeptide(L)'
;MLHRKLNTRGLDAFSESDEERMSKIIIFAYVSSTAVDMDYDIKDKMEWTIIFIREFGRKYGLSMKQAFNYLSRFKGIDFIDRHYDYVHTQSFASMVDDIAEYCHRHGGALV
;
A
#
# COMPACT_ATOMS: atom_id res chain seq x y z
N MET A 1 40.40 -16.88 24.10
CA MET A 1 39.30 -17.87 24.17
C MET A 1 37.99 -17.10 24.07
N LEU A 2 37.27 -17.30 22.97
CA LEU A 2 36.05 -16.57 22.57
C LEU A 2 34.84 -17.00 23.39
N HIS A 3 33.97 -16.06 23.77
CA HIS A 3 32.53 -16.30 23.77
C HIS A 3 31.77 -15.11 23.18
N ARG A 4 31.15 -15.40 22.04
CA ARG A 4 30.44 -14.54 21.09
C ARG A 4 29.12 -14.05 21.72
N LYS A 5 28.94 -12.74 21.89
CA LYS A 5 27.59 -12.14 21.95
C LYS A 5 27.06 -12.06 20.52
N LEU A 6 25.94 -12.72 20.25
CA LEU A 6 25.21 -12.58 18.99
C LEU A 6 24.65 -11.16 18.91
N ASN A 7 25.06 -10.47 17.85
CA ASN A 7 24.64 -9.14 17.47
C ASN A 7 23.29 -9.24 16.75
N THR A 8 22.20 -8.75 17.36
CA THR A 8 20.89 -8.57 16.71
C THR A 8 20.72 -7.16 16.11
N ARG A 9 21.80 -6.39 15.90
CA ARG A 9 21.73 -5.04 15.29
C ARG A 9 21.72 -5.06 13.77
N GLY A 10 20.79 -5.78 13.15
CA GLY A 10 20.71 -5.91 11.70
C GLY A 10 19.35 -5.64 11.07
N LEU A 11 18.27 -5.52 11.85
CA LEU A 11 16.90 -5.43 11.31
C LEU A 11 16.12 -4.19 11.78
N ASP A 12 16.72 -3.34 12.61
CA ASP A 12 16.03 -2.20 13.24
C ASP A 12 16.46 -0.85 12.64
N ALA A 13 16.99 -0.83 11.42
CA ALA A 13 17.56 0.37 10.79
C ALA A 13 17.03 0.65 9.38
N PHE A 14 15.73 0.42 9.15
CA PHE A 14 15.01 1.26 8.19
C PHE A 14 14.35 2.34 9.03
N SER A 15 14.98 3.52 9.06
CA SER A 15 14.55 4.58 9.95
C SER A 15 13.13 5.01 9.58
N GLU A 16 12.28 5.26 10.57
CA GLU A 16 10.91 5.75 10.38
C GLU A 16 10.88 7.03 9.51
N SER A 17 11.98 7.80 9.50
CA SER A 17 12.21 8.93 8.60
C SER A 17 12.40 8.58 7.12
N ASP A 18 12.93 7.39 6.79
CA ASP A 18 13.05 6.93 5.41
C ASP A 18 11.71 6.46 4.85
N GLU A 19 10.86 5.79 5.65
CA GLU A 19 9.46 5.50 5.25
C GLU A 19 8.65 6.77 5.05
N GLU A 20 8.79 7.76 5.94
CA GLU A 20 8.10 9.04 5.84
C GLU A 20 8.58 9.83 4.59
N ARG A 21 9.89 9.80 4.31
CA ARG A 21 10.48 10.48 3.14
C ARG A 21 10.10 9.79 1.84
N MET A 22 10.06 8.47 1.81
CA MET A 22 9.59 7.70 0.66
C MET A 22 8.10 7.89 0.40
N SER A 23 7.30 7.95 1.49
CA SER A 23 5.88 8.29 1.41
C SER A 23 5.70 9.70 0.81
N LYS A 24 6.46 10.69 1.30
CA LYS A 24 6.42 12.07 0.78
C LYS A 24 6.83 12.19 -0.69
N ILE A 25 7.83 11.42 -1.15
CA ILE A 25 8.24 11.40 -2.57
C ILE A 25 7.14 10.82 -3.45
N ILE A 26 6.52 9.72 -3.03
CA ILE A 26 5.41 9.10 -3.76
C ILE A 26 4.21 10.05 -3.81
N ILE A 27 3.84 10.65 -2.67
CA ILE A 27 2.76 11.64 -2.57
C ILE A 27 3.04 12.85 -3.48
N PHE A 28 4.25 13.40 -3.47
CA PHE A 28 4.61 14.56 -4.30
C PHE A 28 4.58 14.24 -5.80
N ALA A 29 5.10 13.07 -6.20
CA ALA A 29 5.03 12.60 -7.58
C ALA A 29 3.58 12.37 -8.04
N TYR A 30 2.71 11.94 -7.13
CA TYR A 30 1.30 11.69 -7.38
C TYR A 30 0.46 12.97 -7.50
N VAL A 31 0.63 13.88 -6.54
CA VAL A 31 -0.04 15.20 -6.49
C VAL A 31 0.30 16.07 -7.71
N SER A 32 1.51 15.93 -8.25
CA SER A 32 1.89 16.65 -9.48
C SER A 32 1.20 16.11 -10.75
N SER A 33 0.55 14.94 -10.69
CA SER A 33 0.08 14.23 -11.89
C SER A 33 -1.43 14.29 -12.14
N THR A 34 -2.29 14.68 -11.18
CA THR A 34 -3.75 14.66 -11.40
C THR A 34 -4.47 15.79 -10.66
N ALA A 35 -5.13 16.65 -11.44
CA ALA A 35 -6.07 17.66 -10.97
C ALA A 35 -7.40 17.43 -11.68
N VAL A 36 -8.38 16.81 -11.02
CA VAL A 36 -9.82 16.91 -11.34
C VAL A 36 -10.67 16.54 -10.12
N ASP A 37 -11.79 17.25 -9.98
CA ASP A 37 -12.61 17.47 -8.78
C ASP A 37 -13.61 16.35 -8.40
N MET A 38 -13.60 16.00 -7.10
CA MET A 38 -14.74 15.64 -6.23
C MET A 38 -14.19 15.71 -4.80
N ASP A 39 -14.69 16.60 -3.95
CA ASP A 39 -14.02 17.04 -2.70
C ASP A 39 -14.03 15.98 -1.58
N TYR A 40 -13.32 14.87 -1.81
CA TYR A 40 -12.82 14.01 -0.76
C TYR A 40 -11.51 14.60 -0.25
N ASP A 41 -11.36 14.73 1.08
CA ASP A 41 -10.08 15.14 1.64
C ASP A 41 -9.01 14.15 1.15
N ILE A 42 -8.01 14.68 0.46
CA ILE A 42 -6.85 13.92 -0.02
C ILE A 42 -6.26 13.11 1.14
N LYS A 43 -6.33 13.65 2.36
CA LYS A 43 -5.92 12.97 3.58
C LYS A 43 -6.73 11.70 3.84
N ASP A 44 -8.06 11.74 3.76
CA ASP A 44 -8.92 10.57 4.01
C ASP A 44 -8.64 9.45 3.02
N LYS A 45 -8.50 9.82 1.73
CA LYS A 45 -8.15 8.87 0.67
C LYS A 45 -6.80 8.22 0.89
N MET A 46 -5.81 9.01 1.32
CA MET A 46 -4.48 8.50 1.64
C MET A 46 -4.50 7.58 2.86
N GLU A 47 -5.14 7.98 3.96
CA GLU A 47 -5.25 7.18 5.19
C GLU A 47 -5.95 5.84 4.90
N TRP A 48 -7.07 5.89 4.18
CA TRP A 48 -7.79 4.69 3.78
C TRP A 48 -6.92 3.77 2.89
N THR A 49 -6.20 4.33 1.92
CA THR A 49 -5.33 3.56 1.02
C THR A 49 -4.19 2.89 1.80
N ILE A 50 -3.60 3.56 2.78
CA ILE A 50 -2.56 2.98 3.65
C ILE A 50 -3.11 1.82 4.48
N ILE A 51 -4.30 1.97 5.06
CA ILE A 51 -4.98 0.89 5.80
C ILE A 51 -5.29 -0.28 4.84
N PHE A 52 -5.79 0.01 3.65
CA PHE A 52 -6.08 -1.01 2.64
C PHE A 52 -4.84 -1.83 2.27
N ILE A 53 -3.70 -1.19 2.00
CA ILE A 53 -2.44 -1.87 1.71
C ILE A 53 -2.01 -2.77 2.88
N ARG A 54 -2.21 -2.31 4.12
CA ARG A 54 -1.92 -3.10 5.33
C ARG A 54 -2.79 -4.35 5.40
N GLU A 55 -4.09 -4.21 5.21
CA GLU A 55 -5.04 -5.34 5.26
C GLU A 55 -4.82 -6.33 4.11
N PHE A 56 -4.54 -5.82 2.91
CA PHE A 56 -4.13 -6.65 1.77
C PHE A 56 -2.87 -7.45 2.08
N GLY A 57 -1.85 -6.80 2.65
CA GLY A 57 -0.61 -7.45 3.04
C GLY A 57 -0.83 -8.54 4.11
N ARG A 58 -1.67 -8.26 5.12
CA ARG A 58 -2.03 -9.24 6.15
C ARG A 58 -2.68 -10.50 5.57
N LYS A 59 -3.60 -10.35 4.62
CA LYS A 59 -4.29 -11.50 4.01
C LYS A 59 -3.35 -12.40 3.22
N TYR A 60 -2.43 -11.82 2.44
CA TYR A 60 -1.53 -12.58 1.56
C TYR A 60 -0.12 -12.81 2.16
N GLY A 61 0.08 -12.52 3.44
CA GLY A 61 1.39 -12.71 4.10
C GLY A 61 2.50 -11.82 3.54
N LEU A 62 2.16 -10.63 3.04
CA LEU A 62 3.10 -9.69 2.44
C LEU A 62 3.46 -8.56 3.41
N SER A 63 4.72 -8.11 3.36
CA SER A 63 5.08 -6.82 3.95
C SER A 63 4.34 -5.67 3.26
N MET A 64 4.22 -4.52 3.93
CA MET A 64 3.57 -3.33 3.38
C MET A 64 4.19 -2.90 2.02
N LYS A 65 5.52 -2.98 1.90
CA LYS A 65 6.24 -2.71 0.64
C LYS A 65 5.90 -3.71 -0.46
N GLN A 66 5.83 -5.00 -0.14
CA GLN A 66 5.45 -6.03 -1.11
C GLN A 66 4.00 -5.86 -1.58
N ALA A 67 3.08 -5.59 -0.65
CA ALA A 67 1.68 -5.32 -0.96
C ALA A 67 1.52 -4.08 -1.85
N PHE A 68 2.17 -2.96 -1.50
CA PHE A 68 2.18 -1.76 -2.32
C PHE A 68 2.74 -2.00 -3.73
N ASN A 69 3.87 -2.70 -3.83
CA ASN A 69 4.49 -3.02 -5.12
C ASN A 69 3.58 -3.91 -5.98
N TYR A 70 2.92 -4.91 -5.38
CA TYR A 70 1.97 -5.77 -6.07
C TYR A 70 0.76 -4.98 -6.58
N LEU A 71 0.09 -4.25 -5.69
CA LEU A 71 -1.08 -3.43 -6.03
C LEU A 71 -0.75 -2.37 -7.08
N SER A 72 0.44 -1.76 -7.02
CA SER A 72 0.87 -0.77 -8.02
C SER A 72 1.14 -1.43 -9.38
N ARG A 73 1.83 -2.58 -9.39
CA ARG A 73 2.17 -3.31 -10.61
C ARG A 73 0.93 -3.81 -11.36
N PHE A 74 -0.07 -4.29 -10.61
CA PHE A 74 -1.27 -4.92 -11.17
C PHE A 74 -2.53 -4.04 -11.03
N LYS A 75 -2.34 -2.72 -11.13
CA LYS A 75 -3.41 -1.71 -11.27
C LYS A 75 -4.39 -1.56 -10.09
N GLY A 76 -4.13 -2.19 -8.95
CA GLY A 76 -4.95 -2.08 -7.75
C GLY A 76 -4.97 -0.65 -7.17
N ILE A 77 -3.82 0.02 -7.07
CA ILE A 77 -3.77 1.41 -6.58
C ILE A 77 -4.53 2.37 -7.52
N ASP A 78 -4.37 2.19 -8.83
CA ASP A 78 -5.06 2.97 -9.86
C ASP A 78 -6.58 2.73 -9.87
N PHE A 79 -7.03 1.55 -9.48
CA PHE A 79 -8.46 1.27 -9.25
C PHE A 79 -8.99 2.00 -8.02
N ILE A 80 -8.28 1.87 -6.88
CA ILE A 80 -8.65 2.53 -5.61
C ILE A 80 -8.72 4.04 -5.80
N ASP A 81 -7.77 4.61 -6.54
CA ASP A 81 -7.74 6.03 -6.78
C ASP A 81 -8.96 6.53 -7.58
N ARG A 82 -9.27 5.87 -8.70
CA ARG A 82 -10.36 6.29 -9.60
C ARG A 82 -11.75 6.00 -9.06
N HIS A 83 -11.86 5.08 -8.11
CA HIS A 83 -13.14 4.61 -7.56
C HIS A 83 -13.21 4.80 -6.05
N TYR A 84 -12.50 5.82 -5.52
CA TYR A 84 -12.41 6.05 -4.08
C TYR A 84 -13.80 6.19 -3.45
N ASP A 85 -14.67 6.97 -4.09
CA ASP A 85 -16.08 7.22 -3.76
C ASP A 85 -16.89 5.93 -3.51
N TYR A 86 -16.57 4.85 -4.22
CA TYR A 86 -17.16 3.55 -4.01
C TYR A 86 -16.39 2.71 -2.99
N VAL A 87 -15.07 2.53 -3.18
CA VAL A 87 -14.30 1.52 -2.40
C VAL A 87 -14.27 1.82 -0.90
N HIS A 88 -14.27 3.10 -0.51
CA HIS A 88 -14.23 3.49 0.90
C HIS A 88 -15.50 3.16 1.69
N THR A 89 -16.62 2.91 0.98
CA THR A 89 -17.90 2.52 1.58
C THR A 89 -18.01 1.03 1.85
N GLN A 90 -17.07 0.24 1.33
CA GLN A 90 -17.06 -1.21 1.43
C GLN A 90 -16.20 -1.68 2.61
N SER A 91 -16.44 -2.92 3.06
CA SER A 91 -15.58 -3.53 4.07
C SER A 91 -14.19 -3.84 3.51
N PHE A 92 -13.16 -3.74 4.33
CA PHE A 92 -11.80 -4.14 3.90
C PHE A 92 -11.73 -5.60 3.47
N ALA A 93 -12.41 -6.51 4.17
CA ALA A 93 -12.38 -7.93 3.83
C ALA A 93 -12.88 -8.21 2.41
N SER A 94 -14.04 -7.64 2.05
CA SER A 94 -14.61 -7.78 0.70
C SER A 94 -13.77 -7.07 -0.35
N MET A 95 -13.32 -5.84 -0.07
CA MET A 95 -12.56 -5.06 -1.05
C MET A 95 -11.17 -5.67 -1.33
N VAL A 96 -10.54 -6.30 -0.34
CA VAL A 96 -9.28 -7.01 -0.57
C VAL A 96 -9.47 -8.18 -1.55
N ASP A 97 -10.57 -8.94 -1.44
CA ASP A 97 -10.89 -10.00 -2.41
C ASP A 97 -11.14 -9.42 -3.82
N ASP A 98 -11.98 -8.39 -3.91
CA ASP A 98 -12.34 -7.77 -5.19
C ASP A 98 -11.11 -7.19 -5.92
N ILE A 99 -10.20 -6.54 -5.17
CA ILE A 99 -8.97 -5.98 -5.72
C ILE A 99 -7.95 -7.08 -6.04
N ALA A 100 -7.87 -8.15 -5.27
CA ALA A 100 -7.00 -9.28 -5.60
C ALA A 100 -7.42 -9.93 -6.92
N GLU A 101 -8.72 -10.15 -7.11
CA GLU A 101 -9.29 -10.65 -8.35
C GLU A 101 -9.09 -9.65 -9.51
N TYR A 102 -9.28 -8.35 -9.27
CA TYR A 102 -8.96 -7.33 -10.26
C TYR A 102 -7.49 -7.37 -10.66
N CYS A 103 -6.57 -7.52 -9.71
CA CYS A 103 -5.14 -7.67 -9.97
C CYS A 103 -4.82 -8.96 -10.74
N HIS A 104 -5.49 -10.08 -10.46
CA HIS A 104 -5.36 -11.33 -11.23
C HIS A 104 -5.71 -11.13 -12.69
N ARG A 105 -6.83 -10.45 -12.99
CA ARG A 105 -7.21 -10.10 -14.38
C ARG A 105 -6.18 -9.20 -15.09
N HIS A 106 -5.30 -8.54 -14.33
CA HIS A 106 -4.20 -7.72 -14.84
C HIS A 106 -2.83 -8.43 -14.77
N GLY A 107 -2.80 -9.75 -14.59
CA GLY A 107 -1.59 -10.57 -14.60
C GLY A 107 -0.93 -10.78 -13.22
N GLY A 108 -1.61 -10.39 -12.14
CA GLY A 108 -1.26 -10.78 -10.78
C GLY A 108 -1.47 -12.29 -10.56
N ALA A 109 -0.83 -12.85 -9.54
CA ALA A 109 -0.82 -14.31 -9.30
C ALA A 109 -0.72 -14.67 -7.81
N LEU A 110 -1.24 -13.83 -6.90
CA LEU A 110 -1.29 -14.16 -5.47
C LEU A 110 -2.37 -15.21 -5.20
N VAL A 111 -2.01 -16.28 -4.50
CA VAL A 111 -2.91 -17.39 -4.15
C VAL A 111 -3.19 -17.39 -2.66
#